data_AF-A0A1X1MRB1-F1
#
_entry.id   AF-A0A1X1MRB1-F1
#
_cell.length_a   1.000
_cell.length_b   1.000
_cell.length_c   1.000
_cell.angle_alpha   90.00
_cell.angle_beta   90.00
_cell.angle_gamma   90.00
#
_symmetry.space_group_name_H-M   'P 1'
#
loop_
_entity.id
_entity.type
_entity.pdbx_description
1 polymer ?
#
loop_
_entity_poly.entity_id
_entity_poly.type
_entity_poly.pdbx_seq_one_letter_code
_entity_poly.pdbx_strand_id
1 'polypeptide(L)'
;MTIARRPVPEHLRPVVLLARMRHLASADQVTQVLDLFVPPIEPTSRRWVALCDAVDTYDRAERSGAGDLTTARHQVDSAASAVLGLDQPPPAQREPVQHEELR
;
A
#
# COMPACT_ATOMS: atom_id res chain seq x y z
N MET A 1 4.93 -28.03 10.54
CA MET A 1 4.05 -26.85 10.73
C MET A 1 3.68 -26.33 9.36
N THR A 2 2.41 -26.46 8.97
CA THR A 2 1.92 -25.97 7.68
C THR A 2 1.62 -24.48 7.85
N ILE A 3 2.53 -23.63 7.39
CA ILE A 3 2.27 -22.18 7.35
C ILE A 3 1.17 -21.98 6.30
N ALA A 4 -0.06 -21.75 6.74
CA ALA A 4 -1.15 -21.40 5.84
C ALA A 4 -0.76 -20.09 5.13
N ARG A 5 -0.49 -20.18 3.81
CA ARG A 5 -0.26 -19.00 2.97
C ARG A 5 -1.56 -18.22 2.89
N ARG A 6 -1.75 -17.24 3.77
CA ARG A 6 -2.90 -16.34 3.68
C ARG A 6 -2.69 -15.42 2.47
N PRO A 7 -3.50 -15.44 1.40
CA PRO A 7 -3.30 -14.58 0.25
C PRO A 7 -3.41 -13.09 0.64
N VAL A 8 -2.69 -12.22 -0.07
CA VAL A 8 -2.80 -10.76 0.12
C VAL A 8 -4.27 -10.39 -0.08
N PRO A 9 -4.86 -9.54 0.79
CA PRO A 9 -6.22 -9.07 0.63
C PRO A 9 -6.48 -8.56 -0.79
N GLU A 10 -7.65 -8.89 -1.36
CA GLU A 10 -7.88 -8.73 -2.81
C GLU A 10 -7.73 -7.29 -3.28
N HIS A 11 -8.19 -6.33 -2.47
CA HIS A 11 -8.10 -4.90 -2.74
C HIS A 11 -6.66 -4.35 -2.70
N LEU A 12 -5.72 -5.04 -2.03
CA LEU A 12 -4.31 -4.66 -1.97
C LEU A 12 -3.50 -5.27 -3.12
N ARG A 13 -4.01 -6.33 -3.77
CA ARG A 13 -3.28 -7.06 -4.81
C ARG A 13 -2.76 -6.18 -5.95
N PRO A 14 -3.53 -5.22 -6.51
CA PRO A 14 -3.06 -4.42 -7.64
C PRO A 14 -1.81 -3.61 -7.29
N VAL A 15 -1.81 -2.91 -6.15
CA VAL A 15 -0.69 -2.05 -5.75
C VAL A 15 0.54 -2.86 -5.32
N VAL A 16 0.33 -3.99 -4.65
CA VAL A 16 1.42 -4.92 -4.29
C VAL A 16 2.05 -5.55 -5.53
N LEU A 17 1.24 -5.94 -6.52
CA LEU A 17 1.73 -6.51 -7.78
C LEU A 17 2.56 -5.48 -8.55
N LEU A 18 2.08 -4.23 -8.64
CA LEU A 18 2.82 -3.15 -9.27
C LEU A 18 4.16 -2.89 -8.57
N ALA A 19 4.16 -2.80 -7.24
CA ALA A 19 5.39 -2.63 -6.46
C ALA A 19 6.38 -3.78 -6.69
N ARG A 20 5.89 -5.03 -6.81
CA ARG A 20 6.74 -6.17 -7.13
C ARG A 20 7.29 -6.09 -8.55
N MET A 21 6.49 -5.71 -9.54
CA MET A 21 6.91 -5.65 -10.95
C MET A 21 7.65 -4.37 -11.35
N ARG A 22 7.80 -3.39 -10.45
CA ARG A 22 8.37 -2.07 -10.75
C ARG A 22 9.75 -2.10 -11.44
N HIS A 23 10.52 -3.17 -11.24
CA HIS A 23 11.84 -3.36 -11.85
C HIS A 23 11.80 -3.86 -13.31
N LEU A 24 10.61 -4.23 -13.81
CA LEU A 24 10.40 -4.73 -15.18
C LEU A 24 10.04 -3.60 -16.17
N ALA A 25 9.82 -2.39 -15.67
CA ALA A 25 9.37 -1.24 -16.45
C ALA A 25 10.29 -0.03 -16.18
N SER A 26 10.27 0.96 -17.07
CA SER A 26 10.95 2.24 -16.81
C SER A 26 10.25 3.00 -15.69
N ALA A 27 10.96 3.93 -15.04
CA ALA A 27 10.37 4.79 -14.01
C ALA A 27 9.13 5.54 -14.53
N ASP A 28 9.19 6.06 -15.77
CA ASP A 28 8.05 6.76 -16.39
C ASP A 28 6.83 5.86 -16.59
N GLN A 29 7.03 4.61 -16.97
CA GLN A 29 5.94 3.64 -17.12
C GLN A 29 5.32 3.31 -15.77
N VAL A 30 6.12 3.15 -14.71
CA VAL A 30 5.63 2.93 -13.35
C VAL A 30 4.79 4.14 -12.90
N THR A 31 5.29 5.36 -13.09
CA THR A 31 4.57 6.60 -12.78
C THR A 31 3.22 6.67 -13.50
N GLN A 32 3.18 6.37 -14.80
CA GLN A 32 1.93 6.38 -15.56
C GLN A 32 0.88 5.42 -15.01
N VAL A 33 1.30 4.24 -14.51
CA VAL A 33 0.36 3.28 -13.90
C VAL A 33 -0.05 3.73 -12.50
N LEU A 34 0.85 4.34 -11.73
CA LEU A 34 0.52 4.90 -10.41
C LEU A 34 -0.49 6.04 -10.49
N ASP A 35 -0.48 6.81 -11.57
CA ASP A 35 -1.46 7.86 -11.86
C ASP A 35 -2.88 7.33 -12.12
N LEU A 36 -3.04 6.04 -12.44
CA LEU A 36 -4.35 5.41 -12.65
C LEU A 36 -5.07 5.06 -11.35
N PHE A 37 -4.38 5.10 -10.21
CA PHE A 37 -5.00 4.87 -8.91
C PHE A 37 -5.82 6.08 -8.48
N VAL A 38 -6.83 5.84 -7.63
CA VAL A 38 -7.68 6.90 -7.07
C VAL A 38 -7.61 6.82 -5.53
N PRO A 39 -6.97 7.79 -4.86
CA PRO A 39 -6.21 8.91 -5.43
C PRO A 39 -4.92 8.46 -6.16
N PRO A 40 -4.35 9.29 -7.05
CA PRO A 40 -3.07 8.99 -7.68
C PRO A 40 -1.98 8.74 -6.65
N ILE A 41 -1.11 7.77 -6.91
CA ILE A 41 0.00 7.43 -6.01
C ILE A 41 1.25 8.18 -6.47
N GLU A 42 1.78 9.05 -5.61
CA GLU A 42 3.02 9.77 -5.88
C GLU A 42 4.24 8.81 -5.83
N PRO A 43 5.00 8.62 -6.93
CA PRO A 43 6.13 7.69 -7.00
C PRO A 43 7.29 8.02 -6.06
N THR A 44 7.42 9.29 -5.66
CA THR A 44 8.44 9.71 -4.69
C THR A 44 7.93 9.71 -3.24
N SER A 45 6.68 9.32 -3.02
CA SER A 45 6.08 9.36 -1.68
C SER A 45 6.72 8.32 -0.75
N ARG A 46 6.85 8.69 0.53
CA ARG A 46 7.35 7.78 1.57
C ARG A 46 6.52 6.50 1.67
N ARG A 47 5.22 6.56 1.39
CA ARG A 47 4.31 5.41 1.42
C ARG A 47 4.63 4.42 0.30
N TRP A 48 4.82 4.92 -0.92
CA TRP A 48 5.21 4.08 -2.05
C TRP A 48 6.58 3.43 -1.84
N VAL A 49 7.57 4.20 -1.37
CA VAL A 49 8.91 3.68 -1.05
C VAL A 49 8.84 2.59 0.03
N ALA A 50 8.07 2.81 1.10
CA ALA A 50 7.90 1.82 2.16
C ALA A 50 7.25 0.52 1.65
N LEU A 51 6.27 0.60 0.74
CA LEU A 51 5.69 -0.59 0.11
C LEU A 51 6.73 -1.34 -0.72
N CYS A 52 7.52 -0.64 -1.52
CA CYS A 52 8.60 -1.24 -2.31
C CYS A 52 9.60 -1.98 -1.41
N ASP A 53 10.03 -1.37 -0.30
CA ASP A 53 10.96 -1.97 0.66
C ASP A 53 10.37 -3.19 1.37
N ALA A 54 9.08 -3.15 1.72
CA ALA A 54 8.37 -4.26 2.34
C ALA A 54 8.28 -5.46 1.38
N VAL A 55 7.94 -5.21 0.11
CA VAL A 55 7.91 -6.24 -0.94
C VAL A 55 9.29 -6.86 -1.14
N ASP A 56 10.33 -6.05 -1.24
CA ASP A 56 11.70 -6.55 -1.41
C ASP A 56 12.16 -7.40 -0.21
N THR A 57 11.76 -7.00 1.00
CA THR A 57 12.06 -7.74 2.23
C THR A 57 11.34 -9.08 2.26
N TYR A 58 10.06 -9.11 1.91
CA TYR A 58 9.31 -10.36 1.75
C TYR A 58 9.95 -11.26 0.70
N ASP A 59 10.29 -10.72 -0.48
CA ASP A 59 10.88 -11.47 -1.59
C ASP A 59 12.27 -12.03 -1.22
N ARG A 60 13.05 -11.30 -0.42
CA ARG A 60 14.33 -11.80 0.11
C ARG A 60 14.12 -12.94 1.11
N ALA A 61 13.20 -12.79 2.06
CA ALA A 61 12.90 -13.81 3.07
C ALA A 61 12.31 -15.08 2.44
N GLU A 62 11.48 -14.93 1.40
CA GLU A 62 10.90 -16.05 0.65
C GLU A 62 11.99 -16.83 -0.11
N ARG A 63 12.94 -16.14 -0.74
CA ARG A 63 14.06 -16.77 -1.46
C ARG A 63 15.09 -17.41 -0.56
N SER A 64 15.39 -16.80 0.59
CA SER A 64 16.38 -17.35 1.53
C SER A 64 15.85 -18.55 2.32
N GLY A 65 14.52 -18.73 2.37
CA GLY A 65 13.90 -19.70 3.28
C GLY A 65 14.15 -19.39 4.76
N ALA A 66 14.68 -18.21 5.06
CA ALA A 66 15.12 -17.78 6.37
C ALA A 66 14.47 -16.43 6.70
N GLY A 67 13.68 -16.41 7.77
CA GLY A 67 12.98 -15.22 8.24
C GLY A 67 11.51 -15.49 8.55
N ASP A 68 10.91 -14.58 9.30
CA ASP A 68 9.48 -14.63 9.61
C ASP A 68 8.65 -14.06 8.44
N LEU A 69 8.23 -14.95 7.55
CA LEU A 69 7.34 -14.62 6.42
C LEU A 69 6.00 -14.05 6.87
N THR A 70 5.54 -14.38 8.09
CA THR A 70 4.29 -13.84 8.63
C THR A 70 4.45 -12.36 8.91
N THR A 71 5.51 -11.98 9.62
CA THR A 71 5.83 -10.58 9.88
C THR A 71 6.08 -9.79 8.60
N ALA A 72 6.88 -10.33 7.66
CA ALA A 72 7.14 -9.66 6.38
C ALA A 72 5.84 -9.43 5.59
N ARG A 73 4.91 -10.38 5.65
CA ARG A 73 3.60 -10.25 5.00
C ARG A 73 2.72 -9.20 5.64
N HIS A 74 2.69 -9.13 6.97
CA HIS A 74 1.96 -8.06 7.67
C HIS A 74 2.52 -6.67 7.33
N GLN A 75 3.84 -6.55 7.14
CA GLN A 75 4.46 -5.30 6.69
C GLN A 75 4.01 -4.92 5.26
N VAL A 76 3.94 -5.88 4.34
CA VAL A 76 3.41 -5.65 2.99
C VAL A 76 1.96 -5.19 3.03
N ASP A 77 1.10 -5.89 3.78
CA ASP A 77 -0.32 -5.56 3.89
C ASP A 77 -0.51 -4.15 4.48
N SER A 78 0.21 -3.81 5.55
CA SER A 78 0.13 -2.46 6.16
C SER A 78 0.67 -1.37 5.24
N ALA A 79 1.80 -1.58 4.56
CA ALA A 79 2.33 -0.60 3.63
C ALA A 79 1.40 -0.36 2.43
N ALA A 80 0.77 -1.43 1.93
CA ALA A 80 -0.22 -1.33 0.85
C ALA A 80 -1.48 -0.57 1.29
N SER A 81 -2.00 -0.87 2.49
CA SER A 81 -3.12 -0.11 3.06
C SER A 81 -2.80 1.37 3.23
N ALA A 82 -1.59 1.71 3.67
CA ALA A 82 -1.13 3.09 3.80
C ALA A 82 -1.08 3.79 2.43
N VAL A 83 -0.56 3.14 1.39
CA VAL A 83 -0.53 3.68 0.02
C VAL A 83 -1.93 3.99 -0.50
N LEU A 84 -2.91 3.12 -0.23
CA LEU A 84 -4.30 3.32 -0.66
C LEU A 84 -5.11 4.23 0.27
N GLY A 85 -4.50 4.80 1.31
CA GLY A 85 -5.20 5.67 2.27
C GLY A 85 -6.21 4.95 3.15
N LEU A 86 -6.18 3.62 3.22
CA LEU A 86 -7.10 2.81 4.02
C LEU A 86 -6.79 2.84 5.53
N ASP A 87 -5.55 3.21 5.89
CA ASP A 87 -5.11 3.39 7.28
C ASP A 87 -5.44 4.79 7.85
N GLN A 88 -6.09 5.67 7.08
CA GLN A 88 -6.50 6.97 7.59
C GLN A 88 -7.85 6.88 8.31
N PRO A 89 -7.99 7.43 9.54
CA PRO A 89 -9.31 7.65 10.11
C PRO A 89 -10.12 8.55 9.17
N PRO A 90 -11.44 8.32 9.00
CA PRO A 90 -12.27 9.15 8.13
C PRO A 90 -12.08 10.62 8.52
N PRO A 91 -12.06 11.56 7.55
CA PRO A 91 -11.98 12.98 7.88
C PRO A 91 -13.09 13.28 8.87
N ALA A 92 -12.72 13.81 10.04
CA ALA A 92 -13.68 14.25 11.04
C ALA A 92 -14.73 15.07 10.32
N GLN A 93 -15.99 14.61 10.37
CA GLN A 93 -17.11 15.33 9.81
C GLN A 93 -17.03 16.76 10.38
N ARG A 94 -16.73 17.75 9.53
CA ARG A 94 -16.88 19.14 9.94
C ARG A 94 -18.33 19.27 10.35
N GLU A 95 -18.56 19.52 11.64
CA GLU A 95 -19.90 19.74 12.15
C GLU A 95 -20.61 20.76 11.29
N PRO A 96 -21.92 20.58 11.01
CA PRO A 96 -22.66 21.56 10.24
C PRO A 96 -22.56 22.89 10.98
N VAL A 97 -21.97 23.89 10.31
CA VAL A 97 -21.99 25.28 10.75
C VAL A 97 -23.46 25.63 10.91
N GLN A 98 -23.92 25.71 12.15
CA GLN A 98 -25.24 26.20 12.48
C GLN A 98 -25.29 27.64 11.96
N HIS A 99 -26.02 27.85 10.86
CA HIS A 99 -26.48 29.16 10.47
C HIS A 99 -27.43 29.62 11.57
N GLU A 100 -26.94 30.41 12.50
CA GLU A 100 -27.82 31.20 13.37
C GLU A 100 -28.28 32.41 12.56
N GLU A 101 -29.38 32.19 11.83
CA GLU A 101 -30.21 33.27 11.28
C GLU A 101 -30.82 34.09 12.43
N LEU A 102 -30.66 35.41 12.31
CA LEU A 102 -31.56 36.48 12.74
C LEU A 102 -32.13 36.43 14.18
N ARG A 103 -31.71 37.41 14.99
CA ARG A 103 -32.61 38.45 15.53
C ARG A 103 -31.86 39.70 15.98
#